data_AF-A0A6N7FRR5-F1
#
_entry.id   AF-A0A6N7FRR5-F1
#
_cell.length_a   1.000
_cell.length_b   1.000
_cell.length_c   1.000
_cell.angle_alpha   90.00
_cell.angle_beta   90.00
_cell.angle_gamma   90.00
#
_symmetry.space_group_name_H-M   'P 1'
#
loop_
_entity.id
_entity.type
_entity.pdbx_description
1 polymer ?
#
loop_
_entity_poly.entity_id
_entity_poly.type
_entity_poly.pdbx_seq_one_letter_code
_entity_poly.pdbx_strand_id
1 'polypeptide(L)'
;MAATSKPRTTRARTTKKAAVVAPENRTPSEVVADEILGAFRDLSPSVQRIMEADVSEAGRLHAIGLFRESLGVDGDPNRNPAVAIEAGRAMDASSNS
;
A
#
# COMPACT_ATOMS: atom_id res chain seq x y z
N MET A 1 -39.61 -31.25 -3.99
CA MET A 1 -38.95 -30.11 -4.66
C MET A 1 -37.92 -29.53 -3.71
N ALA A 2 -36.64 -29.89 -3.87
CA ALA A 2 -35.55 -29.39 -3.02
C ALA A 2 -34.69 -28.43 -3.85
N ALA A 3 -34.71 -27.14 -3.51
CA ALA A 3 -33.86 -26.13 -4.13
C ALA A 3 -32.55 -26.01 -3.33
N THR A 4 -31.48 -26.46 -3.96
CA THR A 4 -30.09 -26.23 -3.58
C THR A 4 -29.75 -24.74 -3.67
N SER A 5 -29.05 -24.20 -2.67
CA SER A 5 -28.43 -22.87 -2.74
C SER A 5 -27.01 -22.94 -2.21
N LYS A 6 -26.09 -22.52 -3.08
CA LYS A 6 -24.64 -22.71 -3.06
C LYS A 6 -23.96 -21.91 -1.94
N PRO A 7 -22.88 -22.41 -1.31
CA PRO A 7 -22.15 -21.66 -0.30
C PRO A 7 -21.40 -20.48 -0.95
N ARG A 8 -21.58 -19.30 -0.35
CA ARG A 8 -20.95 -18.03 -0.70
C ARG A 8 -19.45 -18.10 -0.38
N THR A 9 -18.62 -18.18 -1.42
CA THR A 9 -17.15 -18.16 -1.31
C THR A 9 -16.69 -16.92 -0.52
N THR A 10 -16.17 -17.16 0.68
CA THR A 10 -15.39 -16.17 1.42
C THR A 10 -14.04 -16.00 0.71
N ARG A 11 -13.79 -14.80 0.18
CA ARG A 11 -12.47 -14.43 -0.35
C ARG A 11 -11.46 -14.56 0.80
N ALA A 12 -10.59 -15.56 0.69
CA ALA A 12 -9.47 -15.76 1.58
C ALA A 12 -8.63 -14.48 1.61
N ARG A 13 -8.61 -13.83 2.77
CA ARG A 13 -7.74 -12.68 3.03
C ARG A 13 -6.38 -13.28 3.36
N THR A 14 -5.53 -13.39 2.34
CA THR A 14 -4.15 -13.86 2.47
C THR A 14 -3.47 -12.97 3.51
N THR A 15 -3.13 -13.55 4.65
CA THR A 15 -2.33 -12.90 5.68
C THR A 15 -0.90 -12.79 5.16
N LYS A 16 -0.59 -11.71 4.42
CA LYS A 16 0.81 -11.33 4.19
C LYS A 16 1.37 -10.90 5.55
N LYS A 17 2.11 -11.84 6.16
CA LYS A 17 2.84 -11.67 7.40
C LYS A 17 3.64 -10.36 7.31
N ALA A 18 3.30 -9.38 8.15
CA ALA A 18 4.06 -8.15 8.30
C ALA A 18 5.53 -8.53 8.55
N ALA A 19 6.38 -8.21 7.59
CA ALA A 19 7.81 -8.48 7.66
C ALA A 19 8.38 -7.61 8.78
N VAL A 20 8.63 -8.21 9.93
CA VAL A 20 9.59 -7.70 10.90
C VAL A 20 10.96 -7.93 10.27
N VAL A 21 11.44 -6.99 9.47
CA VAL A 21 12.82 -6.96 9.00
C VAL A 21 13.70 -6.29 10.05
N ALA A 22 14.87 -6.89 10.29
CA ALA A 22 15.90 -6.36 11.17
C ALA A 22 16.24 -4.89 10.80
N PRO A 23 16.54 -4.02 11.78
CA PRO A 23 16.67 -2.57 11.58
C PRO A 23 17.78 -2.15 10.59
N GLU A 24 18.70 -3.06 10.27
CA GLU A 24 19.81 -2.87 9.34
C GLU A 24 19.48 -3.15 7.86
N ASN A 25 18.26 -3.61 7.55
CA ASN A 25 17.86 -3.99 6.18
C ASN A 25 16.49 -3.42 5.79
N ARG A 26 16.19 -2.19 6.23
CA ARG A 26 14.95 -1.50 5.87
C ARG A 26 15.03 -1.05 4.41
N THR A 27 14.00 -1.39 3.66
CA THR A 27 13.81 -0.90 2.30
C THR A 27 13.56 0.61 2.31
N PRO A 28 13.87 1.34 1.22
CA PRO A 28 13.58 2.77 1.15
C PRO A 28 12.08 3.07 1.34
N SER A 29 11.20 2.16 0.92
CA SER A 29 9.75 2.29 1.13
C SER A 29 9.35 2.23 2.61
N GLU A 30 10.03 1.39 3.40
CA GLU A 30 9.81 1.30 4.85
C GLU A 30 10.31 2.53 5.59
N VAL A 31 11.41 3.15 5.15
CA VAL A 31 11.90 4.40 5.74
C VAL A 31 10.83 5.49 5.61
N VAL A 32 10.26 5.67 4.41
CA VAL A 32 9.20 6.67 4.20
C VAL A 32 7.93 6.32 4.98
N ALA A 33 7.60 5.03 5.11
CA ALA A 33 6.49 4.59 5.93
C ALA A 33 6.66 5.01 7.40
N ASP A 34 7.84 4.77 7.97
CA ASP A 34 8.15 5.10 9.36
C ASP A 34 8.07 6.63 9.58
N GLU A 35 8.57 7.43 8.63
CA GLU A 35 8.44 8.90 8.66
C GLU A 35 6.99 9.37 8.68
N ILE A 36 6.14 8.79 7.81
CA ILE A 36 4.70 9.13 7.79
C ILE A 36 4.04 8.71 9.10
N LEU A 37 4.35 7.53 9.62
CA LEU A 37 3.78 7.03 10.87
C LEU A 37 4.22 7.87 12.08
N GLY A 38 5.45 8.38 12.07
CA GLY A 38 5.96 9.30 13.08
C GLY A 38 5.20 10.63 13.11
N ALA A 39 4.83 11.16 11.93
CA ALA A 39 4.12 12.43 11.80
C ALA A 39 2.58 12.30 11.86
N PHE A 40 2.02 11.21 11.34
CA PHE A 40 0.59 11.00 11.10
C PHE A 40 0.16 9.58 11.51
N ARG A 41 0.12 9.33 12.83
CA ARG A 41 -0.22 8.00 13.37
C ARG A 41 -1.59 7.49 12.93
N ASP A 42 -2.55 8.38 12.70
CA ASP A 42 -3.90 8.04 12.19
C ASP A 42 -3.90 7.43 10.79
N LEU A 43 -2.83 7.66 10.01
CA LEU A 43 -2.68 7.12 8.65
C LEU A 43 -2.06 5.72 8.62
N SER A 44 -1.81 5.12 9.79
CA SER A 44 -1.31 3.73 9.90
C SER A 44 -2.00 2.72 8.98
N PRO A 45 -3.34 2.61 8.95
CA PRO A 45 -4.02 1.66 8.07
C PRO A 45 -3.84 1.98 6.58
N SER A 46 -3.68 3.27 6.22
CA SER A 46 -3.46 3.69 4.83
C SER A 46 -2.04 3.35 4.38
N VAL A 47 -1.04 3.67 5.21
CA VAL A 47 0.37 3.34 4.97
C VAL A 47 0.55 1.83 4.84
N GLN A 48 -0.03 1.06 5.77
CA GLN A 48 0.04 -0.40 5.73
C GLN A 48 -0.53 -0.96 4.42
N ARG A 49 -1.63 -0.38 3.91
CA ARG A 49 -2.25 -0.81 2.66
C ARG A 49 -1.34 -0.60 1.44
N ILE A 50 -0.57 0.49 1.42
CA ILE A 50 0.43 0.77 0.38
C ILE A 50 1.59 -0.21 0.50
N MET A 51 2.06 -0.48 1.72
CA MET A 51 3.15 -1.43 1.96
C MET A 51 2.79 -2.87 1.60
N GLU A 52 1.55 -3.29 1.87
CA GLU A 52 1.03 -4.62 1.53
C GLU A 52 0.62 -4.76 0.05
N ALA A 53 0.67 -3.66 -0.72
CA ALA A 53 0.29 -3.68 -2.12
C ALA A 53 1.19 -4.61 -2.92
N ASP A 54 0.55 -5.33 -3.86
CA ASP A 54 1.23 -6.18 -4.82
C ASP A 54 1.79 -5.29 -5.94
N VAL A 55 2.96 -4.71 -5.65
CA VAL A 55 3.78 -3.83 -6.50
C VAL A 55 5.25 -4.08 -6.18
N SER A 56 6.13 -3.81 -7.14
CA SER A 56 7.58 -3.84 -6.93
C SER A 56 8.03 -2.79 -5.91
N GLU A 57 9.24 -2.93 -5.37
CA GLU A 57 9.83 -1.97 -4.42
C GLU A 57 9.82 -0.53 -4.96
N ALA A 58 10.23 -0.34 -6.22
CA ALA A 58 10.25 0.98 -6.85
C ALA A 58 8.85 1.60 -6.94
N GLY A 59 7.85 0.81 -7.35
CA GLY A 59 6.45 1.22 -7.39
C GLY A 59 5.88 1.50 -6.01
N ARG A 60 6.25 0.73 -4.99
CA ARG A 60 5.86 0.96 -3.58
C ARG A 60 6.47 2.25 -3.05
N LEU A 61 7.76 2.47 -3.27
CA LEU A 61 8.47 3.69 -2.89
C LEU A 61 7.83 4.91 -3.54
N HIS A 62 7.46 4.80 -4.82
CA HIS A 62 6.76 5.86 -5.52
C HIS A 62 5.37 6.12 -4.94
N ALA A 63 4.58 5.07 -4.72
CA ALA A 63 3.25 5.17 -4.12
C ALA A 63 3.28 5.83 -2.74
N ILE A 64 4.19 5.39 -1.86
CA ILE A 64 4.28 5.93 -0.50
C ILE A 64 4.86 7.35 -0.47
N GLY A 65 5.76 7.68 -1.41
CA GLY A 65 6.24 9.04 -1.64
C GLY A 65 5.10 9.98 -2.04
N LEU A 66 4.32 9.60 -3.06
CA LEU A 66 3.14 10.37 -3.48
C LEU A 66 2.16 10.55 -2.34
N PHE A 67 1.85 9.48 -1.61
CA PHE A 67 0.95 9.56 -0.46
C PHE A 67 1.45 10.58 0.57
N ARG A 68 2.74 10.58 0.89
CA ARG A 68 3.37 11.56 1.79
C ARG A 68 3.26 12.99 1.28
N GLU A 69 3.62 13.24 0.02
CA GLU A 69 3.57 14.57 -0.58
C GLU A 69 2.14 15.13 -0.57
N SER A 70 1.16 14.28 -0.86
CA SER A 70 -0.26 14.61 -0.86
C SER A 70 -0.84 14.93 0.51
N LEU A 71 -0.18 14.57 1.62
CA LEU A 71 -0.67 14.95 2.95
C LEU A 71 -0.64 16.46 3.16
N GLY A 72 0.29 17.16 2.51
CA GLY A 72 0.42 18.62 2.56
C GLY A 72 -0.42 19.36 1.52
N VAL A 73 -1.12 18.66 0.63
CA VAL A 73 -1.92 19.25 -0.45
C VAL A 73 -3.39 18.94 -0.22
N ASP A 74 -4.17 19.99 0.06
CA ASP A 74 -5.62 19.83 0.24
C ASP A 74 -6.29 19.41 -1.07
N GLY A 75 -7.12 18.37 -0.98
CA GLY A 75 -7.85 17.81 -2.12
C GLY A 75 -7.06 16.86 -3.02
N ASP A 76 -5.80 16.54 -2.69
CA ASP A 76 -5.02 15.65 -3.54
C ASP A 76 -5.57 14.21 -3.56
N PRO A 77 -5.78 13.60 -4.74
CA PRO A 77 -6.36 12.26 -4.84
C PRO A 77 -5.43 11.16 -4.30
N ASN A 78 -4.11 11.37 -4.28
CA ASN A 78 -3.15 10.40 -3.72
C ASN A 78 -3.15 10.39 -2.18
N ARG A 79 -3.91 11.27 -1.50
CA ARG A 79 -4.27 11.07 -0.08
C ARG A 79 -5.07 9.78 0.13
N ASN A 80 -5.66 9.23 -0.92
CA ASN A 80 -6.26 7.90 -0.88
C ASN A 80 -5.19 6.83 -1.20
N PRO A 81 -4.92 5.89 -0.29
CA PRO A 81 -3.90 4.86 -0.52
C PRO A 81 -4.17 4.03 -1.78
N ALA A 82 -5.44 3.85 -2.18
CA ALA A 82 -5.76 3.11 -3.40
C ALA A 82 -5.25 3.82 -4.68
N VAL A 83 -5.36 5.15 -4.73
CA VAL A 83 -4.88 5.97 -5.85
C VAL A 83 -3.36 5.96 -5.90
N ALA A 84 -2.72 6.13 -4.74
CA ALA A 84 -1.26 6.08 -4.62
C ALA A 84 -0.69 4.73 -5.11
N ILE A 85 -1.33 3.61 -4.75
CA ILE A 85 -0.94 2.27 -5.22
C ILE A 85 -1.07 2.15 -6.73
N GLU A 86 -2.14 2.69 -7.33
CA GLU A 86 -2.34 2.67 -8.78
C GLU A 86 -1.27 3.47 -9.51
N ALA A 87 -0.89 4.65 -8.99
CA ALA A 87 0.24 5.42 -9.51
C ALA A 87 1.56 4.65 -9.40
N GLY A 88 1.81 3.97 -8.27
CA GLY A 88 2.95 3.08 -8.10
C GLY A 88 2.99 1.93 -9.11
N ARG A 89 1.82 1.34 -9.43
CA ARG A 89 1.70 0.31 -10.48
C ARG A 89 1.98 0.85 -11.87
N ALA A 90 1.49 2.05 -12.19
CA ALA A 90 1.73 2.68 -13.49
C ALA A 90 3.23 2.99 -13.71
N MET A 91 3.92 3.39 -12.65
CA MET A 91 5.38 3.61 -12.65
C MET A 91 6.15 2.30 -12.87
N ASP A 92 5.77 1.24 -12.16
CA ASP A 92 6.34 -0.11 -12.33
C ASP A 92 6.15 -0.65 -13.76
N ALA A 93 4.95 -0.51 -14.31
CA ALA A 93 4.64 -0.92 -15.69
C ALA A 93 5.46 -0.14 -16.74
N SER A 94 5.71 1.16 -16.50
CA SER A 94 6.52 1.99 -17.39
C SER A 94 8.02 1.66 -17.32
N SER A 95 8.49 1.12 -16.20
CA SER A 95 9.89 0.70 -16.06
C SER A 95 10.22 -0.61 -16.79
N ASN A 96 9.19 -1.35 -17.23
CA ASN A 96 9.32 -2.67 -17.87
C ASN A 96 8.98 -2.65 -19.38
N SER A 97 8.91 -1.47 -20.00
CA SER A 97 8.68 -1.27 -21.44
C SER A 97 9.91 -0.69 -22.13
#